data_AF-A0A9P7JGQ2-F1
#
_entry.id   AF-A0A9P7JGQ2-F1
#
_cell.length_a   1.000
_cell.length_b   1.000
_cell.length_c   1.000
_cell.angle_alpha   90.00
_cell.angle_beta   90.00
_cell.angle_gamma   90.00
#
_symmetry.space_group_name_H-M   'P 1'
#
loop_
_entity.id
_entity.type
_entity.pdbx_description
1 polymer ?
#
loop_
_entity_poly.entity_id
_entity_poly.type
_entity_poly.pdbx_seq_one_letter_code
_entity_poly.pdbx_strand_id
1 'polypeptide(L)'
;MALAASSGGTHQVTIHVALHHLKPEGKLGTVLVGNIEHNVCIALNVTLTELQSIACNQLDPLWAEWSHNHSLSLYSLEIHKSPKMLLYDPWQPSLNADEPVLREFFL
;
A
#
# COMPACT_ATOMS: atom_id res chain seq x y z
N MET A 1 3.14 -42.27 -17.45
CA MET A 1 3.39 -40.89 -17.93
C MET A 1 2.85 -39.94 -16.89
N ALA A 2 3.72 -39.34 -16.07
CA ALA A 2 3.32 -38.31 -15.11
C ALA A 2 3.51 -36.94 -15.80
N LEU A 3 2.42 -36.22 -15.99
CA LEU A 3 2.45 -34.81 -16.38
C LEU A 3 3.00 -34.04 -15.18
N ALA A 4 4.23 -33.52 -15.30
CA ALA A 4 4.73 -32.52 -14.39
C ALA A 4 3.84 -31.29 -14.53
N ALA A 5 2.99 -31.04 -13.54
CA ALA A 5 2.33 -29.76 -13.41
C ALA A 5 3.43 -28.72 -13.21
N SER A 6 3.68 -27.88 -14.21
CA SER A 6 4.47 -26.67 -14.01
C SER A 6 3.72 -25.86 -12.96
N SER A 7 4.23 -25.81 -11.74
CA SER A 7 3.83 -24.78 -10.79
C SER A 7 4.21 -23.45 -11.45
N GLY A 8 3.26 -22.81 -12.12
CA GLY A 8 3.43 -21.46 -12.62
C GLY A 8 3.83 -20.61 -11.42
N GLY A 9 5.10 -20.23 -11.35
CA GLY A 9 5.63 -19.48 -10.22
C GLY A 9 4.79 -18.22 -10.07
N THR A 10 4.13 -18.08 -8.93
CA THR A 10 3.52 -16.81 -8.54
C THR A 10 4.67 -15.84 -8.41
N HIS A 11 4.84 -14.97 -9.41
CA HIS A 11 5.87 -13.95 -9.37
C HIS A 11 5.54 -13.04 -8.18
N GLN A 12 6.48 -12.91 -7.26
CA GLN A 12 6.34 -12.06 -6.08
C GLN A 12 7.31 -10.89 -6.19
N VAL A 13 6.90 -9.75 -5.66
CA VAL A 13 7.69 -8.54 -5.59
C VAL A 13 7.68 -8.02 -4.15
N THR A 14 8.79 -7.44 -3.74
CA THR A 14 8.86 -6.73 -2.47
C THR A 14 8.55 -5.26 -2.74
N ILE A 15 7.55 -4.72 -2.05
CA ILE A 15 7.25 -3.29 -2.05
C ILE A 15 7.57 -2.67 -0.70
N HIS A 16 7.92 -1.39 -0.73
CA HIS A 16 8.07 -0.57 0.46
C HIS A 16 6.78 0.21 0.68
N VAL A 17 6.11 -0.02 1.81
CA VAL A 17 4.91 0.71 2.20
C VAL A 17 5.27 1.68 3.31
N ALA A 18 4.79 2.92 3.23
CA ALA A 18 5.06 3.95 4.23
C ALA A 18 3.78 4.70 4.62
N LEU A 19 3.62 5.00 5.90
CA LEU A 19 2.64 5.93 6.44
C LEU A 19 3.36 7.23 6.81
N HIS A 20 3.10 8.28 6.05
CA HIS A 20 3.69 9.60 6.26
C HIS A 20 2.75 10.48 7.09
N HIS A 21 3.20 10.92 8.26
CA HIS A 21 2.52 11.98 8.99
C HIS A 21 3.10 13.34 8.56
N LEU A 22 2.26 14.14 7.92
CA LEU A 22 2.62 15.47 7.43
C LEU A 22 2.02 16.53 8.34
N LYS A 23 2.86 17.40 8.91
CA LYS A 23 2.41 18.57 9.68
C LYS A 23 2.41 19.79 8.76
N PRO A 24 1.35 20.63 8.77
CA PRO A 24 1.40 21.90 8.07
C PRO A 24 2.44 22.83 8.70
N GLU A 25 3.35 23.37 7.89
CA GLU A 25 4.28 24.44 8.28
C GLU A 25 3.99 25.73 7.50
N GLY A 26 3.34 26.68 8.18
CA GLY A 26 3.17 28.05 7.69
C GLY A 26 2.56 28.14 6.28
N LYS A 27 2.99 29.14 5.50
CA LYS A 27 2.44 29.44 4.17
C LYS A 27 3.01 28.58 3.03
N LEU A 28 4.01 27.72 3.27
CA LEU A 28 4.90 27.23 2.21
C LEU A 28 5.14 25.71 2.16
N GLY A 29 4.59 24.90 3.07
CA GLY A 29 4.75 23.46 2.91
C GLY A 29 4.20 22.59 4.03
N THR A 30 4.35 21.29 3.81
CA THR A 30 4.18 20.26 4.83
C THR A 30 5.56 19.71 5.20
N VAL A 31 5.77 19.43 6.48
CA VAL A 31 6.97 18.75 6.97
C VAL A 31 6.61 17.33 7.39
N LEU A 32 7.44 16.37 6.98
CA LEU A 32 7.37 14.99 7.45
C LEU A 32 7.78 14.96 8.93
N VAL A 33 6.83 14.66 9.81
CA VAL A 33 7.02 14.64 11.27
C VAL A 33 7.01 13.23 11.85
N GLY A 34 6.73 12.23 11.03
CA GLY A 34 6.77 10.83 11.41
C GLY A 34 6.64 9.95 10.18
N ASN A 35 7.33 8.82 10.21
CA ASN A 35 7.31 7.85 9.13
C ASN A 35 7.29 6.44 9.71
N ILE A 36 6.29 5.66 9.32
CA ILE A 36 6.23 4.23 9.61
C ILE A 36 6.44 3.53 8.28
N GLU A 37 7.48 2.70 8.20
CA GLU A 37 7.81 2.00 6.97
C GLU A 37 7.87 0.50 7.19
N HIS A 38 7.39 -0.26 6.21
CA HIS A 38 7.46 -1.71 6.23
C HIS A 38 7.62 -2.29 4.83
N ASN A 39 8.41 -3.37 4.75
CA ASN A 39 8.58 -4.13 3.52
C ASN A 39 7.56 -5.26 3.47
N VAL A 40 6.88 -5.41 2.33
CA VAL A 40 5.87 -6.44 2.14
C VAL A 40 6.14 -7.19 0.84
N CYS A 41 6.16 -8.52 0.91
CA CYS A 41 6.22 -9.39 -0.26
C CYS A 41 4.81 -9.69 -0.73
N ILE A 42 4.50 -9.35 -1.98
CA ILE A 42 3.16 -9.48 -2.57
C ILE A 42 3.22 -10.08 -3.96
N ALA A 43 2.13 -10.74 -4.35
CA ALA A 43 2.02 -11.32 -5.68
C ALA A 43 1.85 -10.22 -6.75
N LEU A 44 2.43 -10.43 -7.93
CA LEU A 44 2.40 -9.47 -9.03
C LEU A 44 0.98 -9.22 -9.58
N ASN A 45 0.06 -10.16 -9.38
CA ASN A 45 -1.33 -10.08 -9.80
C ASN A 45 -2.29 -9.52 -8.74
N VAL A 46 -1.75 -8.97 -7.64
CA VAL A 46 -2.55 -8.36 -6.58
C VAL A 46 -3.41 -7.23 -7.15
N THR A 47 -4.68 -7.22 -6.78
CA THR A 47 -5.59 -6.13 -7.15
C THR A 47 -5.35 -4.89 -6.29
N LEU A 48 -5.89 -3.74 -6.70
CA LEU A 48 -5.79 -2.51 -5.91
C LEU A 48 -6.40 -2.69 -4.50
N THR A 49 -7.56 -3.34 -4.41
CA THR A 49 -8.26 -3.57 -3.14
C THR A 49 -7.47 -4.52 -2.23
N GLU A 50 -6.91 -5.58 -2.80
CA GLU A 50 -6.04 -6.50 -2.07
C GLU A 50 -4.78 -5.78 -1.57
N LEU A 51 -4.16 -4.96 -2.42
CA LEU A 51 -2.98 -4.16 -2.06
C LEU A 51 -3.29 -3.20 -0.90
N GLN A 52 -4.43 -2.51 -0.95
CA GLN A 52 -4.89 -1.61 0.11
C GLN A 52 -5.06 -2.37 1.43
N SER A 53 -5.78 -3.50 1.41
CA SER A 53 -6.00 -4.33 2.60
C SER A 53 -4.68 -4.84 3.18
N ILE A 54 -3.78 -5.35 2.34
CA ILE A 54 -2.45 -5.81 2.76
C ILE A 54 -1.67 -4.66 3.40
N ALA A 55 -1.59 -3.49 2.76
CA ALA A 55 -0.89 -2.34 3.30
C ALA A 55 -1.44 -1.90 4.66
N CYS A 56 -2.77 -1.77 4.79
CA CYS A 56 -3.42 -1.39 6.05
C CYS A 56 -3.15 -2.43 7.14
N ASN A 57 -3.31 -3.72 6.86
CA ASN A 57 -3.08 -4.78 7.85
C ASN A 57 -1.62 -4.86 8.34
N GLN A 58 -0.65 -4.51 7.49
CA GLN A 58 0.77 -4.47 7.87
C GLN A 58 1.11 -3.21 8.68
N LEU A 59 0.48 -2.08 8.37
CA LEU A 59 0.75 -0.80 9.03
C LEU A 59 -0.06 -0.57 10.30
N ASP A 60 -1.26 -1.13 10.43
CA ASP A 60 -2.15 -0.98 11.59
C ASP A 60 -1.46 -1.26 12.94
N PRO A 61 -0.76 -2.40 13.14
CA PRO A 61 -0.09 -2.66 14.42
C PRO A 61 1.05 -1.66 14.69
N LEU A 62 1.79 -1.27 13.65
CA LEU A 62 2.89 -0.31 13.76
C LEU A 62 2.35 1.09 14.09
N TRP A 63 1.22 1.47 13.49
CA TRP A 63 0.51 2.70 13.80
C TRP A 63 -0.02 2.71 15.23
N ALA A 64 -0.64 1.62 15.68
CA ALA A 64 -1.14 1.51 17.04
C ALA A 64 -0.03 1.70 18.07
N GLU A 65 1.15 1.11 17.83
CA GLU A 65 2.34 1.30 18.66
C GLU A 65 2.84 2.75 18.64
N TRP A 66 3.11 3.30 17.45
CA TRP A 66 3.68 4.64 17.31
C TRP A 66 2.75 5.76 17.81
N SER A 67 1.46 5.65 17.50
CA SER A 67 0.45 6.65 17.83
C SER A 67 -0.11 6.52 19.24
N HIS A 68 0.34 5.52 20.01
CA HIS A 68 -0.20 5.20 21.34
C HIS A 68 -1.72 4.92 21.30
N ASN A 69 -2.14 4.08 20.35
CA ASN A 69 -3.54 3.72 20.08
C ASN A 69 -4.44 4.91 19.70
N HIS A 70 -3.90 5.91 19.00
CA HIS A 70 -4.73 6.96 18.44
C HIS A 70 -5.66 6.38 17.36
N SER A 71 -6.94 6.75 17.42
CA SER A 71 -7.94 6.25 16.48
C SER A 71 -7.79 6.95 15.14
N LEU A 72 -7.12 6.29 14.19
CA LEU A 72 -7.07 6.64 12.79
C LEU A 72 -7.35 5.37 11.99
N SER A 73 -8.34 5.42 11.10
CA SER A 73 -8.61 4.32 10.18
C SER A 73 -7.68 4.44 8.98
N LEU A 74 -6.70 3.54 8.85
CA LEU A 74 -5.81 3.54 7.67
C LEU A 74 -6.57 3.31 6.36
N TYR A 75 -7.72 2.62 6.42
CA TYR A 75 -8.63 2.42 5.29
C TYR A 75 -9.27 3.70 4.74
N SER A 76 -9.26 4.79 5.53
CA SER A 76 -9.76 6.10 5.09
C SER A 76 -8.69 6.97 4.44
N LEU A 77 -7.48 6.46 4.25
CA LEU A 77 -6.37 7.19 3.66
C LEU A 77 -6.23 6.88 2.17
N GLU A 78 -5.78 7.88 1.41
CA GLU A 78 -5.31 7.69 0.05
C GLU A 78 -4.01 6.87 0.04
N ILE A 79 -3.85 6.02 -0.97
CA ILE A 79 -2.59 5.31 -1.22
C ILE A 79 -1.95 5.89 -2.46
N HIS A 80 -0.68 6.28 -2.32
CA HIS A 80 0.13 6.84 -3.40
C HIS A 80 1.32 5.94 -3.67
N LYS A 81 1.59 5.68 -4.95
CA LYS A 81 2.91 5.20 -5.40
C LYS A 81 3.84 6.40 -5.50
N SER A 82 5.01 6.28 -4.89
CA SER A 82 6.11 7.26 -5.06
C SER A 82 6.53 7.37 -6.54
N PRO A 83 6.77 8.59 -7.07
CA PRO A 83 6.86 9.85 -6.33
C PRO A 83 5.51 10.53 -5.99
N LYS A 84 4.47 10.48 -6.83
CA LYS A 84 3.17 11.18 -6.59
C LYS A 84 1.98 10.60 -7.39
N MET A 85 1.94 9.29 -7.60
CA MET A 85 0.84 8.69 -8.36
C MET A 85 -0.22 8.13 -7.41
N LEU A 86 -1.41 8.70 -7.43
CA LEU A 86 -2.55 8.19 -6.66
C LEU A 86 -2.91 6.79 -7.17
N LEU A 87 -2.80 5.79 -6.29
CA LEU A 87 -3.21 4.41 -6.55
C LEU A 87 -4.63 4.15 -6.08
N TYR A 88 -4.97 4.60 -4.87
CA TYR A 88 -6.27 4.37 -4.25
C TYR A 88 -6.84 5.65 -3.66
N ASP A 89 -8.08 5.95 -4.01
CA ASP A 89 -8.89 7.02 -3.44
C ASP A 89 -10.03 6.42 -2.60
N PRO A 90 -10.05 6.63 -1.26
CA PRO A 90 -11.11 6.11 -0.39
C PRO A 90 -12.49 6.72 -0.69
N TRP A 91 -12.55 7.86 -1.39
CA TRP A 91 -13.80 8.46 -1.85
C TRP A 91 -14.39 7.76 -3.08
N GLN A 92 -13.57 6.99 -3.80
CA GLN A 92 -13.93 6.26 -5.02
C GLN A 92 -13.40 4.81 -4.97
N PRO A 93 -13.79 4.01 -3.97
CA PRO A 93 -13.15 2.72 -3.68
C PRO A 93 -13.37 1.66 -4.78
N SER A 94 -14.38 1.82 -5.63
CA SER A 94 -14.70 0.92 -6.74
C SER A 94 -13.93 1.23 -8.02
N LEU A 95 -13.27 2.39 -8.12
CA LEU A 95 -12.54 2.78 -9.31
C LEU A 95 -11.27 1.90 -9.40
N ASN A 96 -11.23 1.04 -10.42
CA ASN A 96 -10.11 0.13 -10.71
C ASN A 96 -9.79 -0.88 -9.59
N ALA A 97 -10.79 -1.20 -8.75
CA ALA A 97 -10.66 -2.08 -7.57
C ALA A 97 -10.09 -3.48 -7.88
N ASP A 98 -10.43 -4.03 -9.05
CA ASP A 98 -10.06 -5.38 -9.51
C ASP A 98 -8.87 -5.39 -10.47
N GLU A 99 -8.29 -4.23 -10.78
CA GLU A 99 -7.19 -4.13 -11.74
C GLU A 99 -5.86 -4.56 -11.07
N PRO A 100 -5.04 -5.40 -11.73
CA PRO A 100 -3.74 -5.79 -11.19
C PRO A 100 -2.74 -4.64 -11.29
N VAL A 101 -2.61 -3.88 -10.20
CA VAL A 101 -1.88 -2.60 -10.18
C VAL A 101 -0.37 -2.71 -10.33
N LEU A 102 0.24 -3.85 -9.99
CA LEU A 102 1.69 -3.99 -10.06
C LEU A 102 2.19 -4.44 -11.41
N ARG A 103 1.39 -5.17 -12.20
CA ARG A 103 1.83 -5.73 -13.49
C ARG A 103 2.36 -4.65 -14.42
N GLU A 104 1.68 -3.51 -14.47
CA GLU A 104 2.06 -2.39 -15.34
C GLU A 104 3.46 -1.84 -15.06
N PHE A 105 4.00 -2.05 -13.85
CA PHE A 105 5.34 -1.55 -13.49
C PHE A 105 6.48 -2.52 -13.83
N PHE A 106 6.17 -3.75 -14.22
CA PHE A 106 7.16 -4.79 -14.53
C PHE A 106 7.05 -5.32 -15.97
N LEU A 107 6.25 -4.68 -16.82
CA LEU A 107 6.14 -4.96 -18.26
C LEU A 107 7.18 -4.20 -19.09
#